data_AF-A0A212JYN6-F1
#
_entry.id   AF-A0A212JYN6-F1
#
_cell.length_a   1.000
_cell.length_b   1.000
_cell.length_c   1.000
_cell.angle_alpha   90.00
_cell.angle_beta   90.00
_cell.angle_gamma   90.00
#
_symmetry.space_group_name_H-M   'P 1'
#
loop_
_entity.id
_entity.type
_entity.pdbx_description
1 polymer ?
#
loop_
_entity_poly.entity_id
_entity_poly.type
_entity_poly.pdbx_seq_one_letter_code
_entity_poly.pdbx_strand_id
1 'polypeptide(L)'
;MKLLNFKYKLYLSILAMLLITNTLAAQNGYDRRIEKYKSQWENLIPNYTKVQYAGGMGLISLGLGWDYGKNNQWETDIFFGYLPKYSTKRSKITFTLKQNFIPWKKDLNRHFSIDPLATGLYVNTIFDGDFWVSEPDKYPSSYYSFSTKMRFNIYLGQRITYNIPPDKRFFAKSLTLFYEISSNDLYIASAFTNSYLGPKEYLRLSFGLKMLMF
;
A
#
# COMPACT_ATOMS: atom_id res chain seq x y z
N MET A 1 -44.56 -58.52 -12.57
CA MET A 1 -43.79 -57.31 -12.93
C MET A 1 -42.57 -57.73 -13.73
N LYS A 2 -42.59 -57.48 -15.06
CA LYS A 2 -41.56 -57.96 -15.99
C LYS A 2 -40.20 -57.36 -15.67
N LEU A 3 -39.18 -58.21 -15.58
CA LEU A 3 -37.77 -57.83 -15.45
C LEU A 3 -37.43 -56.79 -16.52
N LEU A 4 -36.92 -55.64 -16.09
CA LEU A 4 -36.31 -54.65 -16.97
C LEU A 4 -35.21 -55.34 -17.80
N ASN A 5 -35.35 -55.36 -19.12
CA ASN A 5 -34.42 -55.99 -20.07
C ASN A 5 -32.98 -55.48 -19.82
N PHE A 6 -31.98 -56.36 -19.85
CA PHE A 6 -30.57 -56.07 -19.54
C PHE A 6 -30.03 -54.81 -20.26
N LYS A 7 -30.47 -54.59 -21.51
CA LYS A 7 -30.16 -53.38 -22.29
C LYS A 7 -30.60 -52.08 -21.59
N TYR A 8 -31.78 -52.04 -20.99
CA TYR A 8 -32.29 -50.86 -20.29
C TYR A 8 -31.52 -50.57 -18.99
N LYS A 9 -31.08 -51.61 -18.27
CA LYS A 9 -30.20 -51.43 -17.09
C LYS A 9 -28.85 -50.82 -17.50
N LEU A 10 -28.29 -51.25 -18.63
CA LEU A 10 -27.06 -50.69 -19.18
C LEU A 10 -27.23 -49.21 -19.55
N TYR A 11 -28.30 -48.86 -20.27
CA TYR A 11 -28.60 -47.46 -20.61
C TYR A 11 -28.80 -46.58 -19.36
N LEU A 12 -29.50 -47.08 -18.33
CA LEU A 12 -29.65 -46.38 -17.06
C LEU A 12 -28.32 -46.17 -16.33
N SER A 13 -27.42 -47.17 -16.36
CA SER A 13 -26.10 -47.04 -15.73
C SER A 13 -25.21 -46.01 -16.44
N ILE A 14 -25.25 -45.96 -17.77
CA ILE A 14 -24.51 -44.98 -18.58
C ILE A 14 -25.07 -43.57 -18.33
N LEU A 15 -26.40 -43.43 -18.25
CA LEU A 15 -27.06 -42.17 -17.93
C LEU A 15 -26.68 -41.69 -16.52
N ALA A 16 -26.67 -42.59 -15.52
CA ALA A 16 -26.25 -42.28 -14.17
C ALA A 16 -24.77 -41.85 -14.12
N MET A 17 -23.89 -42.53 -14.87
CA MET A 17 -22.47 -42.19 -14.96
C MET A 17 -22.24 -40.82 -15.62
N LEU A 18 -23.00 -40.49 -16.67
CA LEU A 18 -23.01 -39.16 -17.30
C LEU A 18 -23.54 -38.06 -16.37
N LEU A 19 -24.52 -38.36 -15.52
CA LEU A 19 -25.02 -37.40 -14.53
C LEU A 19 -23.98 -37.13 -13.43
N ILE A 20 -23.28 -38.17 -12.96
CA ILE A 20 -22.22 -38.06 -11.95
C ILE A 20 -21.02 -37.25 -12.45
N THR A 21 -20.62 -37.41 -13.72
CA THR A 21 -19.50 -36.61 -14.27
C THR A 21 -19.85 -35.14 -14.41
N ASN A 22 -21.10 -34.80 -14.75
CA ASN A 22 -21.56 -33.42 -14.84
C ASN A 22 -21.61 -32.72 -13.46
N THR A 23 -22.01 -33.42 -12.40
CA THR A 23 -22.02 -32.85 -11.04
C THR A 23 -20.60 -32.62 -10.50
N LEU A 24 -19.67 -33.53 -10.77
CA LEU A 24 -18.25 -33.37 -10.42
C LEU A 24 -17.59 -32.21 -11.18
N ALA A 25 -17.88 -32.04 -12.48
CA ALA A 25 -17.38 -30.92 -13.26
C ALA A 25 -17.95 -29.57 -12.78
N ALA A 26 -19.23 -29.54 -12.40
CA ALA A 26 -19.87 -28.36 -11.83
C ALA A 26 -19.28 -27.99 -10.45
N GLN A 27 -18.98 -28.98 -9.62
CA GLN A 27 -18.29 -28.79 -8.33
C GLN A 27 -16.89 -28.19 -8.53
N ASN A 28 -16.12 -28.71 -9.49
CA ASN A 28 -14.79 -28.21 -9.84
C ASN A 28 -14.84 -26.74 -10.34
N GLY A 29 -15.90 -26.37 -11.07
CA GLY A 29 -16.14 -24.99 -11.51
C GLY A 29 -16.51 -24.03 -10.38
N TYR A 30 -17.28 -24.49 -9.39
CA TYR A 30 -17.65 -23.73 -8.19
C TYR A 30 -16.44 -23.52 -7.26
N ASP A 31 -15.69 -24.58 -7.00
CA ASP A 31 -14.49 -24.53 -6.14
C ASP A 31 -13.45 -23.56 -6.72
N ARG A 32 -13.23 -23.60 -8.05
CA ARG A 32 -12.34 -22.65 -8.74
C ARG A 32 -12.80 -21.19 -8.63
N ARG A 33 -14.11 -20.92 -8.52
CA ARG A 33 -14.63 -19.55 -8.28
C ARG A 33 -14.35 -19.13 -6.85
N ILE A 34 -14.61 -20.01 -5.87
CA ILE A 34 -14.32 -19.74 -4.46
C ILE A 34 -12.83 -19.46 -4.26
N GLU A 35 -11.94 -20.27 -4.85
CA GLU A 35 -10.49 -20.05 -4.78
C GLU A 35 -10.09 -18.69 -5.35
N LYS A 36 -10.68 -18.28 -6.49
CA LYS A 36 -10.45 -16.94 -7.05
C LYS A 36 -10.90 -15.85 -6.08
N TYR A 37 -12.10 -15.96 -5.50
CA TYR A 37 -12.58 -14.98 -4.53
C TYR A 37 -11.67 -14.93 -3.30
N LYS A 38 -11.31 -16.08 -2.73
CA LYS A 38 -10.38 -16.16 -1.59
C LYS A 38 -9.05 -15.50 -1.90
N SER A 39 -8.44 -15.81 -3.05
CA SER A 39 -7.18 -15.21 -3.48
C SER A 39 -7.28 -13.69 -3.67
N GLN A 40 -8.40 -13.18 -4.19
CA GLN A 40 -8.62 -11.73 -4.30
C GLN A 40 -8.75 -11.07 -2.92
N TRP A 41 -9.45 -11.71 -1.99
CA TRP A 41 -9.57 -11.23 -0.60
C TRP A 41 -8.25 -11.26 0.15
N GLU A 42 -7.44 -12.30 -0.04
CA GLU A 42 -6.08 -12.40 0.54
C GLU A 42 -5.17 -11.27 0.04
N ASN A 43 -5.26 -10.89 -1.23
CA ASN A 43 -4.50 -9.78 -1.79
C ASN A 43 -4.90 -8.40 -1.25
N LEU A 44 -6.10 -8.26 -0.65
CA LEU A 44 -6.55 -7.01 -0.02
C LEU A 44 -5.95 -6.83 1.38
N ILE A 45 -5.48 -7.91 2.01
CA ILE A 45 -4.87 -7.84 3.34
C ILE A 45 -3.50 -7.17 3.18
N PRO A 46 -3.18 -6.13 3.97
CA PRO A 46 -1.89 -5.47 3.90
C PRO A 46 -0.78 -6.42 4.32
N ASN A 47 0.34 -6.40 3.59
CA ASN A 47 1.46 -7.30 3.82
C ASN A 47 2.27 -6.89 5.06
N TYR A 48 2.32 -5.60 5.39
CA TYR A 48 3.16 -5.08 6.47
C TYR A 48 2.60 -3.79 7.06
N THR A 49 3.19 -3.39 8.18
CA THR A 49 2.91 -2.12 8.85
C THR A 49 4.14 -1.22 8.83
N LYS A 50 3.92 0.09 8.76
CA LYS A 50 4.95 1.12 8.78
C LYS A 50 4.62 2.17 9.83
N VAL A 51 5.64 2.64 10.51
CA VAL A 51 5.57 3.79 11.40
C VAL A 51 6.55 4.81 10.87
N GLN A 52 6.09 6.02 10.60
CA GLN A 52 6.92 7.13 10.18
C GLN A 52 6.84 8.25 11.20
N TYR A 53 8.00 8.78 11.55
CA TYR A 53 8.17 9.91 12.43
C TYR A 53 8.68 11.12 11.63
N ALA A 54 8.00 12.24 11.83
CA ALA A 54 8.22 13.51 11.14
C ALA A 54 8.05 13.41 9.60
N GLY A 55 8.33 14.52 8.92
CA GLY A 55 8.10 14.68 7.48
C GLY A 55 6.80 15.39 7.16
N GLY A 56 6.54 15.61 5.87
CA GLY A 56 5.38 16.38 5.40
C GLY A 56 4.01 15.74 5.67
N MET A 57 3.95 14.62 6.40
CA MET A 57 2.77 13.77 6.59
C MET A 57 2.21 13.79 8.02
N GLY A 58 2.87 14.44 8.99
CA GLY A 58 2.47 14.44 10.40
C GLY A 58 3.66 14.28 11.35
N LEU A 59 3.44 14.41 12.66
CA LEU A 59 4.51 14.15 13.64
C LEU A 59 4.75 12.63 13.75
N ILE A 60 3.67 11.86 13.86
CA ILE A 60 3.69 10.40 13.88
C ILE A 60 2.63 9.92 12.89
N SER A 61 3.02 8.99 12.01
CA SER A 61 2.15 8.39 11.01
C SER A 61 2.24 6.88 11.07
N LEU A 62 1.09 6.22 11.16
CA LEU A 62 0.96 4.77 11.09
C LEU A 62 0.42 4.39 9.72
N GLY A 63 1.03 3.40 9.08
CA GLY A 63 0.67 2.99 7.75
C GLY A 63 0.61 1.49 7.57
N LEU A 64 -0.19 1.08 6.59
CA LEU A 64 -0.36 -0.28 6.11
C LEU A 64 0.02 -0.27 4.63
N GLY A 65 0.65 -1.33 4.14
CA GLY A 65 1.08 -1.36 2.75
C GLY A 65 1.13 -2.74 2.12
N TRP A 66 1.21 -2.70 0.80
CA TRP A 66 1.28 -3.86 -0.08
C TRP A 66 2.59 -3.81 -0.87
N ASP A 67 3.29 -4.94 -0.94
CA ASP A 67 4.48 -5.11 -1.76
C ASP A 67 4.09 -5.92 -3.00
N TYR A 68 4.48 -5.46 -4.19
CA TYR A 68 4.17 -6.15 -5.44
C TYR A 68 5.26 -5.95 -6.51
N GLY A 69 5.13 -6.72 -7.59
CA GLY A 69 6.09 -6.78 -8.69
C GLY A 69 7.09 -7.93 -8.54
N LYS A 70 7.83 -8.21 -9.63
CA LYS A 70 8.68 -9.40 -9.76
C LYS A 70 9.72 -9.56 -8.64
N ASN A 71 10.23 -8.43 -8.13
CA ASN A 71 11.24 -8.38 -7.07
C ASN A 71 10.79 -7.55 -5.85
N ASN A 72 9.47 -7.41 -5.61
CA ASN A 72 8.92 -6.50 -4.58
C ASN A 72 9.43 -5.06 -4.72
N GLN A 73 9.62 -4.62 -5.97
CA GLN A 73 10.17 -3.31 -6.30
C GLN A 73 9.14 -2.18 -6.13
N TRP A 74 7.86 -2.51 -6.13
CA TRP A 74 6.78 -1.54 -5.95
C TRP A 74 6.12 -1.76 -4.61
N GLU A 75 5.85 -0.66 -3.92
CA GLU A 75 5.07 -0.72 -2.70
C GLU A 75 4.01 0.39 -2.68
N THR A 76 2.78 0.06 -2.33
CA THR A 76 1.72 1.05 -2.08
C THR A 76 1.44 1.07 -0.59
N ASP A 77 1.54 2.26 0.01
CA ASP A 77 1.28 2.48 1.42
C ASP A 77 0.13 3.46 1.61
N ILE A 78 -0.68 3.19 2.63
CA ILE A 78 -1.65 4.12 3.17
C ILE A 78 -1.20 4.48 4.57
N PHE A 79 -1.05 5.76 4.86
CA PHE A 79 -0.71 6.28 6.18
C PHE A 79 -1.82 7.15 6.75
N PHE A 80 -2.01 7.02 8.06
CA PHE A 80 -2.78 7.91 8.90
C PHE A 80 -1.83 8.59 9.88
N GLY A 81 -1.67 9.90 9.72
CA GLY A 81 -0.82 10.71 10.56
C GLY A 81 -1.61 11.53 11.57
N TYR A 82 -0.98 11.77 12.71
CA TYR A 82 -1.46 12.70 13.72
C TYR A 82 -0.55 13.92 13.77
N LEU A 83 -1.17 15.10 13.65
CA LEU A 83 -0.49 16.38 13.80
C LEU A 83 -0.97 17.04 15.10
N PRO A 84 -0.16 17.02 16.17
CA PRO A 84 -0.49 17.70 17.42
C PRO A 84 -0.49 19.23 17.25
N LYS A 85 -1.24 19.91 18.14
CA LYS A 85 -1.34 21.37 18.18
C LYS A 85 -0.03 22.01 18.61
N TYR A 86 0.86 22.32 17.67
CA TYR A 86 1.99 23.20 17.95
C TYR A 86 1.73 24.65 17.55
N SER A 87 1.00 24.89 16.45
CA SER A 87 0.72 26.26 15.94
C SER A 87 -0.75 26.51 15.58
N THR A 88 -1.63 25.53 15.73
CA THR A 88 -3.05 25.65 15.33
C THR A 88 -3.99 25.26 16.48
N LYS A 89 -5.17 25.89 16.55
CA LYS A 89 -6.18 25.69 17.61
C LYS A 89 -6.75 24.27 17.69
N ARG A 90 -6.51 23.38 16.70
CA ARG A 90 -7.08 22.01 16.60
C ARG A 90 -6.02 20.99 16.17
N SER A 91 -6.11 19.77 16.71
CA SER A 91 -5.30 18.63 16.27
C SER A 91 -5.84 18.17 14.92
N LYS A 92 -4.95 17.87 13.97
CA LYS A 92 -5.34 17.47 12.62
C LYS A 92 -4.96 16.02 12.37
N ILE A 93 -5.83 15.31 11.67
CA ILE A 93 -5.54 13.97 11.19
C ILE A 93 -5.15 14.11 9.72
N THR A 94 -4.12 13.39 9.31
CA THR A 94 -3.67 13.37 7.92
C THR A 94 -3.87 11.98 7.35
N PHE A 95 -4.22 11.96 6.07
CA PHE A 95 -4.23 10.76 5.25
C PHE A 95 -3.18 10.92 4.18
N THR A 96 -2.32 9.93 4.02
CA THR A 96 -1.34 9.92 2.95
C THR A 96 -1.45 8.63 2.17
N LEU A 97 -1.60 8.76 0.86
CA LEU A 97 -1.38 7.66 -0.07
C LEU A 97 0.03 7.80 -0.64
N LYS A 98 0.84 6.77 -0.49
CA LYS A 98 2.25 6.79 -0.89
C LYS A 98 2.53 5.61 -1.81
N GLN A 99 3.24 5.90 -2.89
CA GLN A 99 3.70 4.95 -3.88
C GLN A 99 5.22 4.94 -3.90
N ASN A 100 5.81 3.80 -3.56
CA ASN A 100 7.24 3.58 -3.48
C ASN A 100 7.72 2.74 -4.65
N PHE A 101 8.94 3.05 -5.08
CA PHE A 101 9.71 2.30 -6.06
C PHE A 101 11.14 2.07 -5.53
N ILE A 102 11.54 0.80 -5.46
CA ILE A 102 12.82 0.32 -4.94
C ILE A 102 13.53 -0.39 -6.09
N PRO A 103 14.38 0.32 -6.87
CA PRO A 103 15.02 -0.25 -8.05
C PRO A 103 16.05 -1.34 -7.73
N TRP A 104 16.75 -1.22 -6.59
CA TRP A 104 17.83 -2.13 -6.23
C TRP A 104 17.70 -2.57 -4.79
N LYS A 105 17.94 -3.86 -4.59
CA LYS A 105 18.07 -4.49 -3.28
C LYS A 105 19.40 -5.23 -3.25
N LYS A 106 20.22 -4.96 -2.24
CA LYS A 106 21.51 -5.60 -2.05
C LYS A 106 21.51 -6.34 -0.72
N ASP A 107 21.56 -7.65 -0.77
CA ASP A 107 21.71 -8.47 0.42
C ASP A 107 23.19 -8.46 0.83
N LEU A 108 23.51 -7.95 2.02
CA LEU A 108 24.88 -7.97 2.55
C LEU A 108 25.18 -9.33 3.17
N ASN A 109 24.25 -9.82 4.00
CA ASN A 109 24.37 -11.06 4.76
C ASN A 109 22.99 -11.73 4.87
N ARG A 110 22.95 -12.97 5.39
CA ARG A 110 21.68 -13.68 5.67
C ARG A 110 20.70 -12.88 6.55
N HIS A 111 21.22 -11.99 7.39
CA HIS A 111 20.44 -11.19 8.33
C HIS A 111 20.29 -9.73 7.92
N PHE A 112 21.05 -9.22 6.95
CA PHE A 112 21.07 -7.79 6.62
C PHE A 112 20.95 -7.59 5.11
N SER A 113 20.00 -6.75 4.72
CA SER A 113 19.80 -6.27 3.36
C SER A 113 19.76 -4.74 3.35
N ILE A 114 20.31 -4.12 2.32
CA ILE A 114 20.27 -2.68 2.09
C ILE A 114 19.54 -2.41 0.78
N ASP A 115 18.64 -1.44 0.83
CA ASP A 115 18.03 -0.86 -0.35
C ASP A 115 18.65 0.53 -0.51
N PRO A 116 19.70 0.66 -1.37
CA PRO A 116 20.50 1.89 -1.47
C PRO A 116 19.71 3.06 -2.04
N LEU A 117 18.57 2.79 -2.68
CA LEU A 117 17.69 3.82 -3.20
C LEU A 117 16.24 3.36 -3.06
N ALA A 118 15.45 4.17 -2.37
CA ALA A 118 14.00 4.10 -2.37
C ALA A 118 13.48 5.47 -2.81
N THR A 119 12.74 5.50 -3.91
CA THR A 119 12.16 6.72 -4.46
C THR A 119 10.66 6.57 -4.59
N GLY A 120 9.91 7.65 -4.59
CA GLY A 120 8.49 7.56 -4.81
C GLY A 120 7.76 8.88 -4.68
N LEU A 121 6.45 8.75 -4.74
CA LEU A 121 5.51 9.86 -4.73
C LEU A 121 4.53 9.64 -3.58
N TYR A 122 4.14 10.70 -2.89
CA TYR A 122 3.03 10.62 -1.95
C TYR A 122 2.10 11.82 -2.04
N VAL A 123 0.82 11.51 -1.89
CA VAL A 123 -0.27 12.49 -1.86
C VAL A 123 -0.76 12.57 -0.43
N ASN A 124 -0.59 13.74 0.18
CA ASN A 124 -1.05 14.02 1.54
C ASN A 124 -2.33 14.85 1.51
N THR A 125 -3.31 14.43 2.30
CA THR A 125 -4.60 15.10 2.51
C THR A 125 -4.78 15.33 4.01
N ILE A 126 -4.98 16.57 4.42
CA ILE A 126 -5.19 16.91 5.84
C ILE A 126 -6.68 16.98 6.12
N PHE A 127 -7.20 16.11 6.99
CA PHE A 127 -8.55 16.22 7.53
C PHE A 127 -8.59 17.33 8.59
N ASP A 128 -8.90 18.54 8.15
CA ASP A 128 -9.40 19.61 9.00
C ASP A 128 -10.92 19.65 8.85
N GLY A 129 -11.64 19.75 9.96
CA GLY A 129 -13.11 19.90 9.97
C GLY A 129 -13.60 21.20 9.32
N ASP A 130 -12.67 22.11 8.98
CA ASP A 130 -12.95 23.44 8.40
C ASP A 130 -12.60 23.54 6.89
N PHE A 131 -12.05 22.47 6.27
CA PHE A 131 -11.86 22.41 4.80
C PHE A 131 -13.00 21.60 4.18
N TRP A 132 -14.07 22.34 3.88
CA TRP A 132 -15.25 21.95 3.13
C TRP A 132 -14.89 21.15 1.87
N VAL A 133 -15.70 20.12 1.59
CA VAL A 133 -15.62 19.30 0.37
C VAL A 133 -15.99 20.13 -0.88
N SER A 134 -16.56 21.33 -0.69
CA SER A 134 -16.68 22.36 -1.72
C SER A 134 -15.95 23.65 -1.31
N GLU A 135 -15.29 24.27 -2.28
CA GLU A 135 -14.68 25.60 -2.16
C GLU A 135 -15.77 26.63 -1.78
N PRO A 136 -15.52 27.60 -0.86
CA PRO A 136 -16.44 28.70 -0.63
C PRO A 136 -16.58 29.54 -1.91
N ASP A 137 -17.81 29.99 -2.22
CA ASP A 137 -18.25 30.80 -3.39
C ASP A 137 -17.50 32.14 -3.64
N LYS A 138 -16.38 32.39 -2.98
CA LYS A 138 -15.59 33.62 -3.11
C LYS A 138 -14.56 33.57 -4.26
N TYR A 139 -14.29 32.39 -4.81
CA TYR A 139 -13.40 32.22 -5.97
C TYR A 139 -14.09 31.32 -7.01
N PRO A 140 -13.99 31.65 -8.31
CA PRO A 140 -14.66 30.87 -9.36
C PRO A 140 -14.17 29.42 -9.33
N SER A 141 -15.11 28.49 -9.41
CA SER A 141 -15.00 27.02 -9.27
C SER A 141 -14.08 26.30 -10.27
N SER A 142 -13.22 27.05 -10.96
CA SER A 142 -12.34 26.64 -12.04
C SER A 142 -10.89 27.10 -11.85
N TYR A 143 -10.57 27.83 -10.76
CA TYR A 143 -9.22 28.38 -10.60
C TYR A 143 -8.15 27.33 -10.23
N TYR A 144 -8.55 26.21 -9.62
CA TYR A 144 -7.67 25.06 -9.34
C TYR A 144 -8.30 23.77 -9.89
N SER A 145 -7.70 23.16 -10.93
CA SER A 145 -8.17 21.88 -11.48
C SER A 145 -7.94 20.67 -10.55
N PHE A 146 -7.30 20.88 -9.40
CA PHE A 146 -7.04 19.86 -8.38
C PHE A 146 -7.53 20.37 -7.02
N SER A 147 -8.18 19.50 -6.23
CA SER A 147 -8.65 19.86 -4.89
C SER A 147 -7.49 20.39 -4.03
N THR A 148 -7.60 21.63 -3.56
CA THR A 148 -6.60 22.39 -2.77
C THR A 148 -6.15 21.70 -1.47
N LYS A 149 -6.80 20.59 -1.12
CA LYS A 149 -6.53 19.76 0.07
C LYS A 149 -5.47 18.68 -0.18
N MET A 150 -5.22 18.32 -1.42
CA MET A 150 -4.24 17.28 -1.81
C MET A 150 -2.90 17.94 -2.13
N ARG A 151 -1.83 17.47 -1.49
CA ARG A 151 -0.45 17.92 -1.77
C ARG A 151 0.38 16.78 -2.32
N PHE A 152 0.97 16.98 -3.49
CA PHE A 152 1.88 16.02 -4.10
C PHE A 152 3.29 16.25 -3.58
N ASN A 153 3.99 15.17 -3.30
CA ASN A 153 5.35 15.22 -2.80
C ASN A 153 6.16 14.09 -3.43
N ILE A 154 7.43 14.37 -3.64
CA ILE A 154 8.41 13.40 -4.11
C ILE A 154 9.35 13.14 -2.96
N TYR A 155 9.77 11.90 -2.78
CA TYR A 155 10.75 11.55 -1.76
C TYR A 155 11.82 10.62 -2.29
N LEU A 156 13.00 10.72 -1.67
CA LEU A 156 14.16 9.90 -1.94
C LEU A 156 14.79 9.50 -0.61
N GLY A 157 15.10 8.22 -0.45
CA GLY A 157 15.54 7.65 0.81
C GLY A 157 16.38 6.40 0.64
N GLN A 158 16.88 5.88 1.75
CA GLN A 158 17.53 4.57 1.81
C GLN A 158 16.95 3.75 2.94
N ARG A 159 17.10 2.43 2.82
CA ARG A 159 16.49 1.47 3.75
C ARG A 159 17.50 0.40 4.14
N ILE A 160 17.45 0.01 5.39
CA ILE A 160 18.26 -1.07 5.96
C ILE A 160 17.30 -2.07 6.58
N THR A 161 17.30 -3.29 6.06
CA THR A 161 16.45 -4.39 6.52
C THR A 161 17.26 -5.37 7.33
N TYR A 162 16.79 -5.65 8.53
CA TYR A 162 17.24 -6.71 9.40
C TYR A 162 16.24 -7.88 9.37
N ASN A 163 16.68 -9.03 8.87
CA ASN A 163 15.89 -10.26 8.84
C ASN A 163 16.10 -11.02 10.16
N ILE A 164 15.02 -11.22 10.91
CA ILE A 164 15.06 -11.90 12.21
C ILE A 164 15.22 -13.40 11.96
N PRO A 165 16.17 -14.10 12.62
CA PRO A 165 16.34 -15.54 12.47
C PRO A 165 15.05 -16.31 12.80
N PRO A 166 14.74 -17.42 12.10
CA PRO A 166 13.54 -18.22 12.36
C PRO A 166 13.36 -18.61 13.82
N ASP A 167 14.47 -18.92 14.51
CA ASP A 167 14.48 -19.39 15.90
C ASP A 167 14.12 -18.31 16.94
N LYS A 168 14.15 -17.03 16.55
CA LYS A 168 13.85 -15.87 17.42
C LYS A 168 12.61 -15.10 16.97
N ARG A 169 11.83 -15.68 16.06
CA ARG A 169 10.71 -15.01 15.41
C ARG A 169 9.44 -15.12 16.27
N PHE A 170 9.24 -14.17 17.18
CA PHE A 170 8.02 -14.12 18.00
C PHE A 170 6.84 -13.48 17.26
N PHE A 171 6.99 -12.24 16.80
CA PHE A 171 5.89 -11.47 16.19
C PHE A 171 6.24 -10.84 14.83
N ALA A 172 7.53 -10.60 14.54
CA ALA A 172 7.98 -9.93 13.33
C ALA A 172 8.96 -10.80 12.52
N LYS A 173 8.84 -10.79 11.20
CA LYS A 173 9.75 -11.46 10.24
C LYS A 173 11.01 -10.64 9.97
N SER A 174 10.80 -9.36 9.74
CA SER A 174 11.87 -8.44 9.38
C SER A 174 11.53 -7.05 9.89
N LEU A 175 12.60 -6.33 10.21
CA LEU A 175 12.57 -4.95 10.66
C LEU A 175 13.35 -4.12 9.64
N THR A 176 12.69 -3.19 8.97
CA THR A 176 13.36 -2.30 8.02
C THR A 176 13.34 -0.87 8.55
N LEU A 177 14.52 -0.34 8.82
CA LEU A 177 14.73 1.07 9.11
C LEU A 177 14.83 1.82 7.79
N PHE A 178 14.14 2.96 7.68
CA PHE A 178 14.23 3.80 6.51
C PHE A 178 14.38 5.26 6.91
N TYR A 179 15.12 5.99 6.08
CA TYR A 179 15.18 7.44 6.14
C TYR A 179 14.80 8.00 4.78
N GLU A 180 14.08 9.11 4.78
CA GLU A 180 13.55 9.71 3.57
C GLU A 180 13.70 11.22 3.62
N ILE A 181 14.16 11.77 2.51
CA ILE A 181 14.21 13.19 2.23
C ILE A 181 13.11 13.45 1.22
N SER A 182 12.12 14.26 1.59
CA SER A 182 11.02 14.64 0.71
C SER A 182 11.02 16.12 0.35
N SER A 183 10.48 16.42 -0.81
CA SER A 183 10.20 17.78 -1.28
C SER A 183 8.78 17.86 -1.82
N ASN A 184 8.18 19.04 -1.72
CA ASN A 184 6.81 19.28 -2.17
C ASN A 184 6.80 19.84 -3.61
N ASP A 185 5.77 19.48 -4.36
CA ASP A 185 5.51 19.93 -5.73
C ASP A 185 5.63 21.45 -5.93
N LEU A 186 5.07 22.25 -5.02
CA LEU A 186 5.16 23.71 -5.09
C LEU A 186 6.60 24.22 -4.98
N TYR A 187 7.43 23.59 -4.13
CA TYR A 187 8.83 23.96 -3.98
C TYR A 187 9.69 23.49 -5.14
N ILE A 188 9.39 22.31 -5.72
CA ILE A 188 10.08 21.83 -6.92
C ILE A 188 9.78 22.77 -8.09
N ALA A 189 8.51 23.10 -8.32
CA ALA A 189 8.12 24.06 -9.37
C ALA A 189 8.74 25.45 -9.14
N SER A 190 8.79 25.89 -7.88
CA SER A 190 9.44 27.16 -7.51
C SER A 190 10.94 27.12 -7.68
N ALA A 191 11.62 26.01 -7.41
CA ALA A 191 13.07 25.86 -7.61
C ALA A 191 13.45 25.87 -9.10
N PHE A 192 12.60 25.35 -9.99
CA PHE A 192 12.79 25.46 -11.43
C PHE A 192 12.52 26.87 -11.98
N THR A 193 11.65 27.65 -11.32
CA THR A 193 11.23 28.97 -11.79
C THR A 193 12.00 30.11 -11.13
N ASN A 194 12.58 29.89 -9.93
CA ASN A 194 13.14 30.94 -9.10
C ASN A 194 14.32 30.43 -8.25
N SER A 195 15.52 30.95 -8.49
CA SER A 195 16.79 30.48 -7.91
C SER A 195 17.07 30.96 -6.47
N TYR A 196 16.06 31.44 -5.75
CA TYR A 196 16.24 32.13 -4.46
C TYR A 196 16.06 31.23 -3.22
N LEU A 197 15.54 30.00 -3.39
CA LEU A 197 15.24 29.08 -2.29
C LEU A 197 16.37 28.08 -2.08
N GLY A 198 16.91 28.05 -0.86
CA GLY A 198 18.00 27.16 -0.49
C GLY A 198 17.53 25.70 -0.32
N PRO A 199 18.38 24.69 -0.60
CA PRO A 199 18.04 23.27 -0.44
C PRO A 199 17.56 22.89 0.97
N LYS A 200 17.95 23.63 2.00
CA LYS A 200 17.53 23.36 3.38
C LYS A 200 16.10 23.79 3.70
N GLU A 201 15.50 24.64 2.88
CA GLU A 201 14.19 25.26 3.17
C GLU A 201 13.02 24.43 2.64
N TYR A 202 13.25 23.60 1.60
CA TYR A 202 12.22 22.74 1.01
C TYR A 202 12.40 21.25 1.30
N LEU A 203 13.59 20.81 1.69
CA LEU A 203 13.85 19.41 2.01
C LEU A 203 13.37 19.07 3.42
N ARG A 204 12.51 18.05 3.51
CA ARG A 204 12.00 17.53 4.77
C ARG A 204 12.62 16.17 5.03
N LEU A 205 13.27 16.01 6.18
CA LEU A 205 13.79 14.73 6.63
C LEU A 205 12.72 13.99 7.43
N SER A 206 12.59 12.69 7.19
CA SER A 206 11.71 11.81 7.93
C SER A 206 12.39 10.46 8.16
N PHE A 207 12.01 9.83 9.27
CA PHE A 207 12.54 8.54 9.68
C PHE A 207 11.39 7.57 9.86
N GLY A 208 11.61 6.30 9.60
CA GLY A 208 10.57 5.33 9.87
C GLY A 208 11.06 3.91 9.99
N LEU A 209 10.11 3.09 10.40
CA LEU A 209 10.26 1.69 10.72
C LEU A 209 9.16 0.90 10.00
N LYS A 210 9.55 0.01 9.10
CA LYS A 210 8.66 -0.98 8.48
C LYS A 210 8.82 -2.29 9.25
N MET A 211 7.70 -2.85 9.69
CA MET A 211 7.63 -4.14 10.37
C MET A 211 6.79 -5.10 9.53
N LEU A 212 7.39 -6.23 9.17
CA LEU A 212 6.68 -7.30 8.49
C LEU A 212 6.17 -8.29 9.54
N MET A 213 4.87 -8.31 9.78
CA MET A 213 4.23 -9.26 10.69
C MET A 213 4.00 -10.62 9.99
N PHE A 214 3.71 -11.65 10.79
CA PHE A 214 3.72 -13.06 10.38
C PHE A 214 2.68 -13.43 9.33
#